data_AF-A0A7I9WCQ9-F1
#
_entry.id   AF-A0A7I9WCQ9-F1
#
_cell.length_a   1.000
_cell.length_b   1.000
_cell.length_c   1.000
_cell.angle_alpha   90.00
_cell.angle_beta   90.00
_cell.angle_gamma   90.00
#
_symmetry.space_group_name_H-M   'P 1'
#
loop_
_entity.id
_entity.type
_entity.pdbx_description
1 polymer ?
#
loop_
_entity_poly.entity_id
_entity_poly.type
_entity_poly.pdbx_seq_one_letter_code
_entity_poly.pdbx_strand_id
1 'polypeptide(L)'
;MARLSADLSMANAAENADVVHSHTWYTGLAGHLAALLYGVPHVLTAHSLEPMRPWKAEQLGGGYRISSWVERTAVEAADAVIAVSSGSDDVLHTTRRWTPAGCNAQRHRHRRGYPVEPSGSEESVLAELVDPARPIVAFVGRITRQKGVAHLVAAAHRFAPRCSWCSALRRRTPRRSPRR
;
A
#
# COMPACT_ATOMS: atom_id res chain seq x y z
N MET A 1 -6.99 -15.77 10.00
CA MET A 1 -8.40 -16.22 10.06
C MET A 1 -9.40 -15.07 10.05
N ALA A 2 -9.32 -14.07 10.95
CA ALA A 2 -10.29 -12.96 10.99
C ALA A 2 -10.54 -12.22 9.66
N ARG A 3 -9.51 -12.11 8.79
CA ARG A 3 -9.63 -11.48 7.47
C ARG A 3 -10.56 -12.25 6.50
N LEU A 4 -10.50 -13.58 6.49
CA LEU A 4 -11.36 -14.40 5.61
C LEU A 4 -12.82 -14.36 6.07
N SER A 5 -13.05 -14.32 7.39
CA SER A 5 -14.39 -14.11 7.94
C SER A 5 -14.95 -12.74 7.55
N ALA A 6 -14.12 -11.69 7.55
CA ALA A 6 -14.54 -10.38 7.07
C ALA A 6 -14.85 -10.40 5.56
N ASP A 7 -14.09 -11.16 4.77
CA ASP A 7 -14.37 -11.31 3.33
C ASP A 7 -15.75 -11.93 3.07
N LEU A 8 -16.14 -12.96 3.85
CA LEU A 8 -17.47 -13.55 3.79
C LEU A 8 -18.56 -12.52 4.14
N SER A 9 -18.35 -11.71 5.19
CA SER A 9 -19.29 -10.66 5.56
C SER A 9 -19.40 -9.57 4.48
N MET A 10 -18.27 -9.17 3.88
CA MET A 10 -18.26 -8.20 2.77
C MET A 10 -18.96 -8.75 1.53
N ALA A 11 -18.74 -10.03 1.20
CA ALA A 11 -19.44 -10.68 0.09
C ALA A 11 -20.95 -10.67 0.34
N ASN A 12 -21.42 -11.12 1.51
CA ASN A 12 -22.85 -11.11 1.84
C ASN A 12 -23.47 -9.71 1.77
N ALA A 13 -22.72 -8.67 2.13
CA ALA A 13 -23.19 -7.28 2.07
C ALA A 13 -23.26 -6.71 0.64
N ALA A 14 -22.77 -7.43 -0.37
CA ALA A 14 -22.73 -6.98 -1.76
C ALA A 14 -23.93 -7.47 -2.61
N GLU A 15 -24.99 -8.00 -1.99
CA GLU A 15 -26.13 -8.64 -2.67
C GLU A 15 -26.83 -7.79 -3.74
N ASN A 16 -26.79 -6.46 -3.62
CA ASN A 16 -27.45 -5.52 -4.53
C ASN A 16 -26.44 -4.79 -5.44
N ALA A 17 -25.18 -5.24 -5.51
CA ALA A 17 -24.16 -4.61 -6.32
C ALA A 17 -24.23 -5.12 -7.76
N ASP A 18 -24.32 -4.22 -8.75
CA ASP A 18 -24.24 -4.58 -10.18
C ASP A 18 -22.82 -4.94 -10.63
N VAL A 19 -21.81 -4.53 -9.86
CA VAL A 19 -20.38 -4.78 -10.08
C VAL A 19 -19.66 -4.74 -8.74
N VAL A 20 -18.68 -5.63 -8.54
CA VAL A 20 -17.83 -5.61 -7.33
C VAL A 20 -16.41 -5.21 -7.68
N HIS A 21 -15.87 -4.24 -6.95
CA HIS A 21 -14.53 -3.72 -7.16
C HIS A 21 -13.65 -3.90 -5.92
N SER A 22 -12.75 -4.89 -5.95
CA SER A 22 -11.87 -5.18 -4.82
C SER A 22 -10.51 -4.48 -4.92
N HIS A 23 -9.96 -4.16 -3.74
CA HIS A 23 -8.65 -3.53 -3.59
C HIS A 23 -7.82 -4.30 -2.56
N THR A 24 -6.60 -4.70 -2.97
CA THR A 24 -5.66 -5.51 -2.16
C THR A 24 -6.17 -6.93 -1.87
N TRP A 25 -5.28 -7.82 -1.43
CA TRP A 25 -5.68 -9.18 -1.04
C TRP A 25 -6.68 -9.21 0.14
N TYR A 26 -6.75 -8.16 0.96
CA TYR A 26 -7.65 -8.09 2.11
C TYR A 26 -9.14 -8.07 1.75
N THR A 27 -9.47 -7.79 0.50
CA THR A 27 -10.85 -7.81 -0.03
C THR A 27 -10.95 -8.67 -1.30
N GLY A 28 -9.84 -9.32 -1.69
CA GLY A 28 -9.76 -10.08 -2.94
C GLY A 28 -10.75 -11.24 -2.94
N LEU A 29 -10.82 -11.97 -1.82
CA LEU A 29 -11.75 -13.09 -1.70
C LEU A 29 -13.20 -12.61 -1.61
N ALA A 30 -13.49 -11.47 -0.98
CA ALA A 30 -14.83 -10.92 -0.97
C ALA A 30 -15.35 -10.62 -2.38
N GLY A 31 -14.54 -9.96 -3.21
CA GLY A 31 -14.88 -9.67 -4.61
C GLY A 31 -15.11 -10.96 -5.40
N HIS A 32 -14.21 -11.93 -5.26
CA HIS A 32 -14.34 -13.23 -5.93
C HIS A 32 -15.62 -13.99 -5.52
N LEU A 33 -15.91 -14.05 -4.21
CA LEU A 33 -17.09 -14.73 -3.70
C LEU A 33 -18.39 -14.02 -4.11
N ALA A 34 -18.43 -12.70 -4.07
CA ALA A 34 -19.61 -11.94 -4.50
C ALA A 34 -19.90 -12.13 -5.99
N ALA A 35 -18.87 -12.20 -6.83
CA ALA A 35 -19.03 -12.48 -8.26
C ALA A 35 -19.63 -13.86 -8.52
N LEU A 36 -19.14 -14.88 -7.79
CA LEU A 36 -19.71 -16.23 -7.88
C LEU A 36 -21.14 -16.31 -7.33
N LEU A 37 -21.41 -15.63 -6.21
CA LEU A 37 -22.67 -15.72 -5.49
C LEU A 37 -23.80 -14.98 -6.20
N TYR A 38 -23.52 -13.81 -6.77
CA TYR A 38 -24.53 -12.92 -7.37
C TYR A 38 -24.44 -12.85 -8.89
N GLY A 39 -23.44 -13.48 -9.51
CA GLY A 39 -23.29 -13.49 -10.97
C GLY A 39 -22.94 -12.13 -11.57
N VAL A 40 -22.20 -11.30 -10.80
CA VAL A 40 -21.84 -9.92 -11.19
C VAL A 40 -20.35 -9.78 -11.50
N PRO A 41 -19.94 -8.84 -12.38
CA PRO A 41 -18.55 -8.70 -12.76
C PRO A 41 -17.64 -8.31 -11.58
N HIS A 42 -16.46 -8.90 -11.54
CA HIS A 42 -15.40 -8.59 -10.57
C HIS A 42 -14.27 -7.79 -11.22
N VAL A 43 -14.12 -6.54 -10.77
CA VAL A 43 -12.97 -5.70 -11.08
C VAL A 43 -11.99 -5.73 -9.89
N LEU A 44 -10.71 -5.91 -10.15
CA LEU A 44 -9.69 -5.91 -9.11
C LEU A 44 -8.62 -4.85 -9.39
N THR A 45 -8.29 -4.02 -8.39
CA THR A 45 -7.11 -3.14 -8.49
C THR A 45 -5.92 -3.71 -7.74
N ALA A 46 -4.88 -4.07 -8.51
CA ALA A 46 -3.61 -4.56 -8.03
C ALA A 46 -2.70 -3.38 -7.64
N HIS A 47 -2.73 -3.04 -6.35
CA HIS A 47 -1.80 -2.07 -5.74
C HIS A 47 -0.38 -2.62 -5.59
N SER A 48 -0.27 -3.94 -5.64
CA SER A 48 0.93 -4.73 -5.47
C SER A 48 0.59 -6.21 -5.58
N LEU A 49 1.60 -7.06 -5.71
CA LEU A 49 1.42 -8.51 -5.64
C LEU A 49 2.28 -9.11 -4.52
N GLU A 50 1.72 -10.08 -3.80
CA GLU A 50 2.39 -10.86 -2.76
C GLU A 50 3.68 -11.53 -3.26
N PRO A 51 3.76 -12.16 -4.45
CA PRO A 51 5.03 -12.76 -4.93
C PRO A 51 6.19 -11.79 -5.08
N MET A 52 5.93 -10.51 -5.33
CA MET A 52 6.98 -9.48 -5.39
C MET A 52 7.38 -8.96 -4.00
N ARG A 53 6.83 -9.55 -2.94
CA ARG A 53 7.07 -9.20 -1.55
C ARG A 53 7.53 -10.41 -0.75
N PRO A 54 8.59 -11.12 -1.18
CA PRO A 54 9.02 -12.36 -0.53
C PRO A 54 9.39 -12.15 0.95
N TRP A 55 9.85 -10.96 1.33
CA TRP A 55 10.11 -10.59 2.73
C TRP A 55 8.85 -10.63 3.62
N LYS A 56 7.63 -10.62 3.07
CA LYS A 56 6.39 -10.79 3.86
C LYS A 56 6.23 -12.21 4.39
N ALA A 57 6.91 -13.19 3.80
CA ALA A 57 6.95 -14.56 4.34
C ALA A 57 7.48 -14.55 5.79
N GLU A 58 8.54 -13.80 6.05
CA GLU A 58 9.10 -13.62 7.40
C GLU A 58 8.14 -12.84 8.32
N GLN A 59 7.36 -11.90 7.77
CA GLN A 59 6.45 -11.05 8.56
C GLN A 59 5.14 -11.74 8.94
N LEU A 60 4.63 -12.63 8.10
CA LEU A 60 3.29 -13.21 8.23
C LEU A 60 3.31 -14.73 8.43
N GLY A 61 4.46 -15.39 8.26
CA GLY A 61 4.59 -16.84 8.31
C GLY A 61 3.58 -17.53 7.39
N GLY A 62 2.81 -18.48 7.94
CA GLY A 62 1.73 -19.16 7.21
C GLY A 62 0.67 -18.22 6.63
N GLY A 63 0.49 -17.03 7.21
CA GLY A 63 -0.42 -16.01 6.69
C GLY A 63 -0.04 -15.51 5.29
N TYR A 64 1.24 -15.54 4.93
CA TYR A 64 1.71 -15.18 3.59
C TYR A 64 1.25 -16.19 2.53
N ARG A 65 1.18 -17.49 2.89
CA ARG A 65 0.66 -18.53 1.98
C ARG A 65 -0.81 -18.31 1.67
N ILE A 66 -1.60 -17.95 2.68
CA ILE A 66 -3.03 -17.64 2.52
C ILE A 66 -3.20 -16.36 1.70
N SER A 67 -2.48 -15.28 2.01
CA SER A 67 -2.60 -14.03 1.22
C SER A 67 -2.19 -14.22 -0.23
N SER A 68 -1.15 -15.01 -0.49
CA SER A 68 -0.70 -15.33 -1.85
C SER A 68 -1.74 -16.16 -2.60
N TRP A 69 -2.36 -17.15 -1.94
CA TRP A 69 -3.46 -17.91 -2.52
C TRP A 69 -4.70 -17.04 -2.80
N VAL A 70 -5.14 -16.23 -1.83
CA VAL A 70 -6.29 -15.31 -2.01
C VAL A 70 -6.06 -14.35 -3.17
N GLU A 71 -4.88 -13.71 -3.20
CA GLU A 71 -4.56 -12.74 -4.25
C GLU A 71 -4.52 -13.41 -5.63
N ARG A 72 -3.88 -14.57 -5.74
CA ARG A 72 -3.81 -15.34 -6.98
C ARG A 72 -5.21 -15.72 -7.47
N THR A 73 -6.01 -16.36 -6.62
CA THR A 73 -7.39 -16.78 -6.96
C THR A 73 -8.22 -15.59 -7.44
N ALA A 74 -8.18 -14.46 -6.72
CA ALA A 74 -8.94 -13.28 -7.08
C ALA A 74 -8.47 -12.63 -8.38
N VAL A 75 -7.16 -12.61 -8.67
CA VAL A 75 -6.61 -12.04 -9.91
C VAL A 75 -6.90 -12.94 -11.12
N GLU A 76 -6.74 -14.25 -10.98
CA GLU A 76 -6.98 -15.23 -12.06
C GLU A 76 -8.46 -15.30 -12.46
N ALA A 77 -9.38 -15.02 -11.53
CA ALA A 77 -10.82 -15.09 -11.77
C ALA A 77 -11.49 -13.73 -12.09
N ALA A 78 -10.77 -12.61 -12.00
CA ALA A 78 -11.35 -11.28 -12.22
C ALA A 78 -11.64 -11.01 -13.70
N ASP A 79 -12.81 -10.39 -13.98
CA ASP A 79 -13.19 -9.93 -15.32
C ASP A 79 -12.27 -8.81 -15.83
N ALA A 80 -11.77 -7.97 -14.92
CA ALA A 80 -10.80 -6.94 -15.22
C ALA A 80 -9.83 -6.67 -14.07
N VAL A 81 -8.57 -6.38 -14.42
CA VAL A 81 -7.52 -6.03 -13.45
C VAL A 81 -6.95 -4.64 -13.75
N ILE A 82 -6.88 -3.78 -12.75
CA ILE A 82 -6.30 -2.43 -12.84
C ILE A 82 -4.96 -2.43 -12.10
N ALA A 83 -3.86 -2.24 -12.82
CA ALA A 83 -2.51 -2.13 -12.23
C ALA A 83 -2.14 -0.66 -12.02
N VAL A 84 -1.77 -0.28 -10.79
CA VAL A 84 -1.70 1.15 -10.39
C VAL A 84 -0.40 1.91 -10.67
N SER A 85 0.65 1.30 -11.23
CA SER A 85 1.88 2.06 -11.49
C SER A 85 2.71 1.60 -12.69
N SER A 86 3.47 2.56 -13.23
CA SER A 86 4.50 2.41 -14.27
C SER A 86 5.85 1.89 -13.76
N GLY A 87 6.06 1.83 -12.44
CA GLY A 87 7.34 1.44 -11.83
C GLY A 87 7.56 -0.06 -11.72
N SER A 88 6.61 -0.87 -12.18
CA SER A 88 6.72 -2.33 -12.14
C SER A 88 5.99 -2.88 -13.37
N ASP A 89 6.67 -2.91 -14.51
CA ASP A 89 6.24 -3.78 -15.61
C ASP A 89 5.98 -5.20 -15.09
N ASP A 90 6.67 -5.61 -14.03
CA ASP A 90 6.45 -6.84 -13.29
C ASP A 90 5.02 -7.00 -12.72
N VAL A 91 4.39 -5.96 -12.15
CA VAL A 91 2.99 -6.10 -11.67
C VAL A 91 2.09 -6.42 -12.86
N LEU A 92 2.19 -5.60 -13.92
CA LEU A 92 1.33 -5.75 -15.08
C LEU A 92 1.60 -7.08 -15.80
N HIS A 93 2.87 -7.47 -15.92
CA HIS A 93 3.32 -8.72 -16.54
C HIS A 93 2.87 -9.94 -15.75
N THR A 94 3.07 -9.94 -14.42
CA THR A 94 2.58 -11.01 -13.55
C THR A 94 1.06 -11.09 -13.58
N THR A 95 0.34 -9.97 -13.51
CA THR A 95 -1.12 -9.99 -13.64
C THR A 95 -1.54 -10.53 -15.01
N ARG A 96 -0.89 -10.11 -16.11
CA ARG A 96 -1.21 -10.59 -17.47
C ARG A 96 -0.99 -12.09 -17.65
N ARG A 97 0.02 -12.65 -16.97
CA ARG A 97 0.28 -14.10 -16.97
C ARG A 97 -0.78 -14.88 -16.21
N TRP A 98 -1.45 -14.25 -15.26
CA TRP A 98 -2.48 -14.88 -14.42
C TRP A 98 -3.88 -14.69 -14.99
N THR A 99 -4.11 -13.59 -15.70
CA THR A 99 -5.43 -13.28 -16.24
C THR A 99 -5.76 -14.13 -17.47
N PRO A 100 -6.97 -14.70 -17.57
CA PRO A 100 -7.44 -15.44 -18.74
C PRO A 100 -7.39 -14.61 -20.03
N ALA A 101 -7.36 -15.30 -21.18
CA ALA A 101 -7.45 -14.65 -22.48
C ALA A 101 -8.76 -13.83 -22.56
N GLY A 102 -8.64 -12.50 -22.69
CA GLY A 102 -9.78 -11.57 -22.74
C GLY A 102 -9.89 -10.60 -21.54
N CYS A 103 -9.17 -10.85 -20.45
CA CYS A 103 -9.15 -9.94 -19.30
C CYS A 103 -8.27 -8.71 -19.58
N ASN A 104 -8.84 -7.52 -19.40
CA ASN A 104 -8.17 -6.26 -19.67
C ASN A 104 -7.34 -5.80 -18.47
N ALA A 105 -6.07 -6.19 -18.42
CA ALA A 105 -5.10 -5.62 -17.49
C ALA A 105 -4.76 -4.16 -17.91
N GLN A 106 -5.41 -3.18 -17.29
CA GLN A 106 -5.29 -1.76 -17.62
C GLN A 106 -4.34 -1.04 -16.67
N ARG A 107 -3.52 -0.13 -17.23
CA ARG A 107 -2.66 0.74 -16.43
C ARG A 107 -3.45 1.91 -15.89
N HIS A 108 -3.41 2.12 -14.58
CA HIS A 108 -3.87 3.37 -13.99
C HIS A 108 -2.86 4.49 -14.31
N ARG A 109 -3.35 5.64 -14.78
CA ARG A 109 -2.52 6.83 -15.01
C ARG A 109 -2.53 7.70 -13.75
N HIS A 110 -1.41 7.75 -13.03
CA HIS A 110 -1.30 8.68 -11.91
C HIS A 110 -1.38 10.12 -12.44
N ARG A 111 -2.37 10.89 -11.99
CA ARG A 111 -2.36 12.35 -12.20
C ARG A 111 -1.23 12.92 -11.34
N ARG A 112 -0.44 13.86 -11.90
CA ARG A 112 0.53 14.61 -11.09
C ARG A 112 -0.22 15.19 -9.90
N GLY A 113 0.33 15.02 -8.69
CA GLY A 113 -0.25 15.62 -7.50
C GLY A 113 -0.43 17.12 -7.71
N TYR A 114 -1.51 17.68 -7.17
CA TYR A 114 -1.68 19.13 -7.16
C TYR A 114 -0.56 19.75 -6.33
N PRO A 115 0.06 20.85 -6.79
CA PRO A 115 0.98 21.60 -5.95
C PRO A 115 0.22 22.00 -4.69
N VAL A 116 0.74 21.61 -3.53
CA VAL A 116 0.26 22.11 -2.25
C VAL A 116 1.03 23.40 -2.00
N GLU A 117 0.32 24.53 -1.96
CA GLU A 117 0.93 25.80 -1.58
C GLU A 117 1.43 25.71 -0.14
N PRO A 118 2.61 26.27 0.19
CA PRO A 118 3.07 26.35 1.56
C PRO A 118 1.99 26.98 2.44
N SER A 119 1.64 26.33 3.55
CA SER A 119 0.73 26.95 4.51
C SER A 119 1.38 28.23 5.03
N GLY A 120 0.79 29.39 4.75
CA GLY A 120 1.24 30.70 5.25
C GLY A 120 1.06 30.89 6.76
N SER A 121 1.03 29.81 7.55
CA SER A 121 0.95 29.86 9.00
C SER A 121 2.27 30.32 9.60
N GLU A 122 2.22 31.29 10.51
CA GLU A 122 3.40 31.81 11.22
C GLU A 122 4.09 30.74 12.08
N GLU A 123 3.35 29.72 12.52
CA GLU A 123 3.86 28.59 13.29
C GLU A 123 4.39 27.49 12.36
N SER A 124 5.69 27.49 12.12
CA SER A 124 6.37 26.45 11.34
C SER A 124 6.97 25.40 12.28
N VAL A 125 6.41 24.18 12.27
CA VAL A 125 6.99 23.01 12.94
C VAL A 125 8.43 22.75 12.49
N LEU A 126 8.82 23.20 11.29
CA LEU A 126 10.20 23.09 10.82
C LEU A 126 11.15 24.02 11.59
N ALA A 127 10.70 25.22 11.97
CA ALA A 127 11.52 26.18 12.72
C ALA A 127 11.91 25.66 14.12
N GLU A 128 11.12 24.75 14.69
CA GLU A 128 11.43 24.06 15.95
C GLU A 128 12.37 22.84 15.78
N LEU A 129 12.47 22.30 14.57
CA LEU A 129 13.15 21.02 14.31
C LEU A 129 14.49 21.18 13.58
N VAL A 130 14.65 22.23 12.78
CA VAL A 130 15.84 22.48 11.97
C VAL A 130 16.12 23.97 11.81
N ASP A 131 17.39 24.31 11.62
CA ASP A 131 17.79 25.66 11.18
C ASP A 131 17.36 25.87 9.71
N PRO A 132 16.40 26.79 9.44
CA PRO A 132 15.91 27.05 8.09
C PRO A 132 16.94 27.73 7.18
N ALA A 133 18.03 28.29 7.73
CA ALA A 133 19.12 28.87 6.96
C ALA A 133 20.09 27.82 6.40
N ARG A 134 19.91 26.54 6.74
CA ARG A 134 20.74 25.42 6.29
C ARG A 134 20.00 24.54 5.29
N PRO A 135 20.70 23.87 4.35
CA PRO A 135 20.07 22.87 3.50
C PRO A 135 19.40 21.76 4.32
N ILE A 136 18.12 21.50 4.02
CA ILE A 136 17.30 20.49 4.71
C ILE A 136 17.14 19.26 3.80
N VAL A 137 17.46 18.08 4.33
CA VAL A 137 17.08 16.80 3.73
C VAL A 137 15.98 16.18 4.58
N ALA A 138 14.84 15.85 3.96
CA ALA A 138 13.67 15.28 4.63
C ALA A 138 13.34 13.88 4.12
N PHE A 139 12.96 13.00 5.04
CA PHE A 139 12.37 11.70 4.72
C PHE A 139 10.97 11.61 5.34
N VAL A 140 9.97 11.37 4.49
CA VAL A 140 8.58 11.18 4.90
C VAL A 140 8.14 9.79 4.45
N GLY A 141 8.09 8.85 5.40
CA GLY A 141 7.72 7.48 5.11
C GLY A 141 7.69 6.61 6.36
N ARG A 142 7.06 5.44 6.24
CA ARG A 142 7.07 4.42 7.30
C ARG A 142 8.48 3.84 7.47
N ILE A 143 8.84 3.49 8.70
CA ILE A 143 10.10 2.81 9.02
C ILE A 143 9.96 1.33 8.70
N THR A 144 10.19 0.95 7.44
CA THR A 144 10.18 -0.44 6.97
C THR A 144 11.36 -0.70 6.06
N ARG A 145 11.78 -1.98 5.89
CA ARG A 145 12.92 -2.36 5.03
C ARG A 145 12.79 -1.77 3.62
N GLN A 146 11.59 -1.84 3.03
CA GLN A 146 11.32 -1.36 1.67
C GLN A 146 11.48 0.15 1.50
N LYS A 147 11.40 0.91 2.59
CA LYS A 147 11.58 2.37 2.56
C LYS A 147 13.04 2.78 2.71
N GLY A 148 13.95 1.84 2.96
CA GLY A 148 15.39 2.07 2.87
C GLY A 148 15.95 3.10 3.84
N VAL A 149 15.24 3.41 4.93
CA VAL A 149 15.67 4.50 5.84
C VAL A 149 17.05 4.25 6.44
N ALA A 150 17.43 2.99 6.64
CA ALA A 150 18.78 2.62 7.07
C ALA A 150 19.85 3.04 6.05
N HIS A 151 19.58 2.90 4.75
CA HIS A 151 20.50 3.35 3.70
C HIS A 151 20.62 4.88 3.69
N LEU A 152 19.51 5.58 3.91
CA LEU A 152 19.51 7.04 4.00
C LEU A 152 20.30 7.53 5.21
N VAL A 153 20.15 6.89 6.37
CA VAL A 153 20.96 7.17 7.57
C VAL A 153 22.45 6.90 7.31
N ALA A 154 22.78 5.78 6.66
CA ALA A 154 24.16 5.47 6.30
C ALA A 154 24.76 6.52 5.34
N ALA A 155 23.99 6.97 4.34
CA ALA A 155 24.39 8.02 3.41
C ALA A 155 24.55 9.40 4.09
N ALA A 156 23.77 9.67 5.14
CA ALA A 156 23.81 10.94 5.85
C ALA A 156 25.17 11.23 6.50
N HIS A 157 25.97 10.20 6.81
CA HIS A 157 27.35 10.37 7.29
C HIS A 157 28.29 11.02 6.25
N ARG A 158 27.89 11.07 4.97
CA ARG A 158 28.65 11.68 3.88
C ARG A 158 28.09 13.04 3.45
N PHE A 159 27.06 13.55 4.12
CA PHE A 159 26.53 14.88 3.81
C PHE A 159 27.52 15.97 4.22
N ALA A 160 27.43 17.12 3.55
CA ALA A 160 28.23 18.27 3.94
C ALA A 160 27.96 18.63 5.42
N PRO A 161 28.98 19.06 6.19
CA PRO A 161 28.83 19.32 7.63
C PRO A 161 27.75 20.36 7.96
N ARG A 162 27.38 21.21 6.98
CA ARG A 162 26.37 22.25 7.08
C ARG A 162 24.95 21.81 6.73
N CYS A 163 24.69 20.55 6.39
CA CYS A 163 23.33 20.05 6.16
C CYS A 163 22.61 19.77 7.49
N SER A 164 21.30 20.06 7.54
CA SER A 164 20.40 19.70 8.65
C SER A 164 19.54 18.49 8.25
N TRP A 165 19.40 17.52 9.16
CA TRP A 165 18.58 16.32 8.95
C TRP A 165 17.31 16.36 9.80
N CYS A 166 16.15 16.25 9.16
CA CYS A 166 14.86 16.16 9.84
C CYS A 166 14.18 14.82 9.51
N SER A 167 14.09 13.95 10.51
CA SER A 167 13.14 12.83 10.47
C SER A 167 11.98 13.14 11.41
N ALA A 168 10.76 13.22 10.87
CA ALA A 168 9.55 13.42 11.66
C ALA A 168 9.20 12.12 12.43
N LEU A 169 10.00 11.78 13.44
CA LEU A 169 9.72 10.72 14.40
C LEU A 169 8.89 11.31 15.54
N ARG A 170 7.56 11.28 15.42
CA ARG A 170 6.71 11.38 16.61
C ARG A 170 6.96 10.14 17.47
N ARG A 171 7.83 10.25 18.47
CA ARG A 171 7.83 9.31 19.61
C ARG A 171 6.46 9.47 20.28
N ARG A 172 5.65 8.40 20.29
CA ARG A 172 4.49 8.34 21.18
C ARG A 172 5.05 8.42 22.61
N THR A 173 4.86 9.56 23.27
CA THR A 173 5.09 9.68 24.72
C THR A 173 4.20 8.66 25.43
N PRO A 174 4.72 7.85 26.37
CA PRO A 174 3.88 6.96 27.16
C PRO A 174 2.94 7.82 28.01
N ARG A 175 1.62 7.60 27.87
CA ARG A 175 0.63 8.10 28.83
C ARG A 175 0.99 7.51 30.19
N ARG A 176 1.37 8.35 31.16
CA ARG A 176 1.42 7.95 32.57
C ARG A 176 0.00 7.56 32.98
N SER A 177 -0.17 6.32 33.44
CA SER A 177 -1.39 5.90 34.12
C SER A 177 -1.48 6.64 35.47
N PRO A 178 -2.67 7.09 35.90
CA PRO A 178 -2.85 7.55 37.26
C PRO A 178 -2.80 6.34 38.18
N ARG A 179 -1.92 6.37 39.18
CA ARG A 179 -1.97 5.44 40.30
C ARG A 179 -3.32 5.58 41.00
N ARG A 180 -4.03 4.46 41.18
CA ARG A 180 -4.99 4.27 42.26
C ARG A 180 -4.37 3.26 43.21
#